data_AF-A0A957BSN8-F1
#
_entry.id   AF-A0A957BSN8-F1
#
_cell.length_a   1.000
_cell.length_b   1.000
_cell.length_c   1.000
_cell.angle_alpha   90.00
_cell.angle_beta   90.00
_cell.angle_gamma   90.00
#
_symmetry.space_group_name_H-M   'P 1'
#
loop_
_entity.id
_entity.type
_entity.pdbx_description
1 polymer ?
#
loop_
_entity_poly.entity_id
_entity_poly.type
_entity_poly.pdbx_seq_one_letter_code
_entity_poly.pdbx_strand_id
1 'polypeptide(L)' 'MPREVLPPDPDAEAQWRSLKQTTPSKHATPPIMGGSRWLWSILIIGLIVTVLGIVSRLFG' A
#
# COMPACT_ATOMS: atom_id res chain seq x y z
N MET A 1 -15.02 -1.02 42.26
CA MET A 1 -13.70 -1.58 42.62
C MET A 1 -12.66 -0.82 41.82
N PRO A 2 -11.67 -0.16 42.46
CA PRO A 2 -10.57 0.48 41.73
C PRO A 2 -9.82 -0.62 40.97
N ARG A 3 -9.59 -0.44 39.67
CA ARG A 3 -8.70 -1.33 38.91
C ARG A 3 -7.27 -0.94 39.28
N GLU A 4 -6.70 -1.61 40.27
CA GLU A 4 -5.26 -1.59 40.47
C GLU A 4 -4.61 -2.13 39.21
N VAL A 5 -3.99 -1.22 38.45
CA VAL A 5 -3.21 -1.57 37.27
C VAL A 5 -1.93 -2.18 37.81
N LEU A 6 -1.82 -3.50 37.73
CA LEU A 6 -0.58 -4.19 38.06
C LEU A 6 0.54 -3.68 37.13
N PRO A 7 1.77 -3.51 37.65
CA PRO A 7 2.90 -3.14 36.83
C PRO A 7 3.11 -4.21 35.75
N PRO A 8 3.47 -3.82 34.52
CA PRO A 8 3.74 -4.77 33.45
C PRO A 8 4.93 -5.66 33.81
N ASP A 9 4.80 -6.94 33.50
CA ASP A 9 5.85 -7.93 33.75
C ASP A 9 7.01 -7.71 32.74
N PRO A 10 8.24 -7.40 33.22
CA PRO A 10 9.38 -7.13 32.35
C PRO A 10 9.77 -8.35 31.50
N ASP A 11 9.55 -9.56 31.99
CA ASP A 11 9.87 -10.79 31.24
C ASP A 11 8.88 -10.99 30.08
N ALA A 12 7.61 -10.64 30.30
CA ALA A 12 6.59 -10.66 29.26
C ALA A 12 6.87 -9.62 28.16
N GLU A 13 7.35 -8.42 28.52
CA GLU A 13 7.76 -7.41 27.55
C GLU A 13 8.96 -7.84 26.71
N ALA A 14 9.97 -8.43 27.34
CA ALA A 14 11.16 -8.93 26.65
C ALA A 14 10.78 -10.04 25.65
N GLN A 15 9.93 -10.98 26.07
CA GLN A 15 9.41 -12.03 25.19
C GLN A 15 8.61 -11.44 24.04
N TRP A 16 7.69 -10.50 24.30
CA TRP A 16 6.89 -9.86 23.26
C TRP A 16 7.75 -9.16 22.20
N ARG A 17 8.81 -8.45 22.61
CA ARG A 17 9.75 -7.80 21.69
C ARG A 17 10.61 -8.80 20.91
N SER A 18 10.88 -9.97 21.48
CA SER A 18 11.67 -11.02 20.83
C SER A 18 10.89 -11.76 19.74
N LEU A 19 9.56 -11.71 19.78
CA LEU A 19 8.73 -12.30 18.73
C LEU A 19 8.97 -11.54 17.42
N LYS A 20 9.18 -12.29 16.32
CA LYS A 20 9.14 -11.72 14.98
C LYS A 20 7.78 -11.08 14.77
N GLN A 21 7.73 -9.74 14.80
CA GLN A 21 6.56 -8.98 14.38
C GLN A 21 6.32 -9.34 12.91
N THR A 22 5.42 -10.29 12.71
CA THR A 22 5.10 -10.83 11.40
C THR A 22 4.49 -9.69 10.60
N THR A 23 5.14 -9.31 9.50
CA THR A 23 4.54 -8.44 8.49
C THR A 23 3.14 -8.98 8.18
N PRO A 24 2.08 -8.14 8.19
CA PRO A 24 0.74 -8.62 7.89
C PRO A 24 0.78 -9.40 6.58
N SER A 25 0.17 -10.59 6.59
CA SER A 25 0.14 -11.44 5.42
C SER A 25 -0.40 -10.67 4.22
N LYS A 26 0.01 -11.02 2.99
CA LYS A 26 -0.51 -10.39 1.77
C LYS A 26 -2.05 -10.50 1.63
N HIS A 27 -2.69 -11.35 2.45
CA HIS A 27 -4.14 -11.48 2.58
C HIS A 27 -4.77 -10.57 3.65
N ALA A 28 -3.99 -10.10 4.63
CA ALA A 28 -4.42 -9.15 5.66
C ALA A 28 -4.26 -7.69 5.21
N THR A 29 -3.48 -7.44 4.15
CA THR A 29 -3.49 -6.13 3.49
C THR A 29 -4.86 -5.93 2.83
N PRO A 30 -5.59 -4.86 3.14
CA PRO A 30 -6.85 -4.57 2.47
C PRO A 30 -6.61 -4.56 0.96
N PRO A 31 -7.54 -5.06 0.14
CA PRO A 31 -7.41 -4.98 -1.30
C PRO A 31 -7.23 -3.50 -1.64
N ILE A 32 -6.00 -3.12 -2.02
CA ILE A 32 -5.71 -1.79 -2.52
C ILE A 32 -6.47 -1.72 -3.83
N MET A 33 -7.69 -1.24 -3.72
CA MET A 33 -8.71 -1.20 -4.75
C MET A 33 -8.09 -0.54 -5.99
N GLY A 34 -7.82 -1.34 -7.02
CA GLY A 34 -7.61 -0.88 -8.40
C GLY A 34 -6.41 0.02 -8.74
N GLY A 35 -5.52 0.35 -7.80
CA GLY A 35 -4.51 1.41 -8.00
C GLY A 35 -3.60 1.22 -9.22
N SER A 36 -3.01 0.03 -9.41
CA SER A 36 -2.00 -0.14 -10.46
C SER A 36 -2.58 -0.22 -11.87
N ARG A 37 -3.71 -0.93 -12.07
CA ARG A 37 -4.32 -1.12 -13.40
C ARG A 37 -4.95 0.17 -13.93
N TRP A 38 -5.54 0.97 -13.04
CA TRP A 38 -6.10 2.27 -13.40
C TRP A 38 -5.02 3.29 -13.77
N LEU A 39 -3.92 3.35 -13.00
CA LEU A 39 -2.76 4.18 -13.34
C LEU A 39 -2.17 3.80 -14.71
N TRP A 40 -2.00 2.50 -14.97
CA TRP A 40 -1.52 2.02 -16.27
C TRP A 40 -2.46 2.43 -17.42
N SER A 41 -3.77 2.39 -17.19
CA SER A 41 -4.75 2.80 -18.20
C SER A 41 -4.63 4.29 -18.53
N ILE A 42 -4.44 5.15 -17.52
CA ILE A 42 -4.25 6.59 -17.72
C ILE A 42 -2.96 6.87 -18.50
N LEU A 43 -1.86 6.18 -18.17
CA LEU A 43 -0.57 6.35 -18.85
C LEU A 43 -0.67 5.97 -20.34
N ILE A 44 -1.35 4.85 -20.66
CA ILE A 44 -1.54 4.41 -22.03
C ILE A 44 -2.40 5.41 -22.82
N ILE A 45 -3.50 5.89 -22.24
CA ILE A 45 -4.38 6.86 -22.89
C ILE A 45 -3.60 8.16 -23.16
N GLY A 46 -2.85 8.66 -22.17
CA GLY A 46 -2.01 9.86 -22.33
C GLY A 46 -0.97 9.71 -23.45
N LEU A 47 -0.33 8.54 -23.54
CA LEU A 47 0.63 8.24 -24.60
C LEU A 47 -0.05 8.29 -25.99
N ILE A 48 -1.21 7.66 -26.15
CA ILE A 48 -1.95 7.63 -27.42
C ILE A 48 -2.31 9.05 -27.88
N VAL A 49 -2.87 9.87 -26.98
CA VAL A 49 -3.25 11.26 -27.29
C VAL A 49 -2.03 12.08 -27.72
N THR A 50 -0.90 11.89 -27.03
CA THR A 50 0.34 12.61 -27.35
C THR A 50 0.86 12.24 -28.73
N VAL A 51 0.91 10.94 -29.05
CA VAL A 51 1.35 10.44 -30.37
C VAL A 51 0.43 10.95 -31.48
N LEU A 52 -0.89 10.85 -31.29
CA LEU A 52 -1.86 11.37 -32.27
C LEU A 52 -1.68 12.86 -32.51
N GLY A 53 -1.48 13.66 -31.46
CA GLY A 53 -1.25 15.10 -31.60
C GLY A 53 0.02 15.44 -32.38
N ILE A 54 1.11 14.68 -32.16
CA ILE A 54 2.36 14.84 -32.91
C ILE A 54 2.15 14.47 -34.38
N VAL A 55 1.50 13.34 -34.66
CA VAL A 55 1.19 12.90 -36.04
C VAL A 55 0.32 13.94 -36.75
N SER A 56 -0.75 14.43 -36.12
CA SER A 56 -1.61 15.46 -36.69
C SER A 56 -0.87 16.77 -36.97
N ARG A 57 0.16 17.12 -36.19
CA ARG A 57 1.03 18.29 -36.43
C ARG A 57 2.04 18.09 -37.56
N LEU A 58 2.45 16.85 -37.82
CA LEU A 58 3.45 16.51 -38.84
C LEU A 58 2.82 16.30 -40.23
N PHE A 59 1.57 15.84 -40.27
CA PHE A 59 0.84 15.50 -41.50
C PHE A 59 -0.33 16.44 -41.80
N GLY A 60 -0.55 17.45 -40.96
CA GLY A 60 -1.59 18.48 -41.13
C GLY A 60 -1.03 19.81 -41.58
#